data_AF-A0AAN9FNI5-F1
#
_entry.id   AF-A0AAN9FNI5-F1
#
_cell.length_a   1.000
_cell.length_b   1.000
_cell.length_c   1.000
_cell.angle_alpha   90.00
_cell.angle_beta   90.00
_cell.angle_gamma   90.00
#
_symmetry.space_group_name_H-M   'P 1'
#
loop_
_entity.id
_entity.type
_entity.pdbx_description
1 polymer ?
#
loop_
_entity_poly.entity_id
_entity_poly.type
_entity_poly.pdbx_seq_one_letter_code
_entity_poly.pdbx_strand_id
1 'polypeptide(L)'
;MMVLRPFCSDPGSTKSPSKIQHNSNSFKQKADLQTSTPDVDKSISNNLKSFTFNDLKVATKKFRKENLIGEGVFGFVYKGWIDENTYAPAKPGTGVIVAVKKLKPESFQGHKQWLAEVNYLGRFHHQNLVKLIGYCSDGKNRLLVYEFMEKGSLENHLFGSVQPISWVTRMNIAIDVAKGVAFLHTLHPKVTYGDLKASNILLNSDFNAKLSDFGFTRDSGDSTHAAGGHNGLRHSYVAPEYLATGRLTRRSDVYIFGATLLELLTGRRIVEDERRGFSEETLVDWAKPLLSDSARVLEIIDSRLGDQYSKKEAQTASALALQCLNANPKNGPLMVDVVAALEALKSECDATKHPSHSIKSFENSN
;
A
#
# COMPACT_ATOMS: atom_id res chain seq x y z
N MET A 1 11.17 8.43 -2.57
CA MET A 1 12.52 8.78 -3.04
C MET A 1 13.37 9.02 -1.80
N MET A 2 14.46 8.26 -1.64
CA MET A 2 15.51 8.52 -0.66
C MET A 2 16.68 9.14 -1.43
N VAL A 3 17.11 10.35 -1.06
CA VAL A 3 18.52 10.79 -1.17
C VAL A 3 18.78 11.82 -0.06
N LEU A 4 19.71 11.50 0.83
CA LEU A 4 20.45 12.47 1.64
C LEU A 4 21.63 12.97 0.79
N ARG A 5 21.82 14.28 0.66
CA ARG A 5 23.17 14.90 0.57
C ARG A 5 23.18 16.28 1.23
N PRO A 6 24.35 16.73 1.73
CA PRO A 6 24.50 17.79 2.72
C PRO A 6 24.55 19.19 2.10
N PHE A 7 24.16 20.18 2.90
CA PHE A 7 24.34 21.61 2.66
C PHE A 7 25.83 21.98 2.59
N CYS A 8 26.18 22.85 1.63
CA CYS A 8 27.31 23.77 1.74
C CYS A 8 26.90 25.11 1.10
N SER A 9 27.23 26.21 1.77
CA SER A 9 26.70 27.56 1.55
C SER A 9 27.65 28.45 0.73
N ASP A 10 27.02 29.32 -0.10
CA ASP A 10 27.43 30.67 -0.54
C ASP A 10 28.65 30.89 -1.49
N PRO A 11 28.78 32.07 -2.16
CA PRO A 11 27.76 33.06 -2.60
C PRO A 11 27.97 33.58 -4.06
N GLY A 12 26.95 34.27 -4.59
CA GLY A 12 27.13 35.42 -5.49
C GLY A 12 27.08 35.20 -7.01
N SER A 13 26.05 35.74 -7.66
CA SER A 13 26.20 36.58 -8.87
C SER A 13 24.85 37.12 -9.34
N THR A 14 24.77 38.44 -9.26
CA THR A 14 23.80 39.38 -9.83
C THR A 14 23.41 39.12 -11.29
N LYS A 15 22.13 39.29 -11.63
CA LYS A 15 21.65 40.08 -12.79
C LYS A 15 20.12 40.20 -12.82
N SER A 16 19.66 41.42 -12.97
CA SER A 16 18.31 41.86 -13.40
C SER A 16 18.52 43.15 -14.21
N PRO A 17 17.51 43.75 -14.89
CA PRO A 17 16.23 43.23 -15.40
C PRO A 17 16.00 43.60 -16.90
N SER A 18 14.94 43.10 -17.52
CA SER A 18 14.34 43.76 -18.68
C SER A 18 12.82 43.92 -18.50
N LYS A 19 12.38 45.17 -18.65
CA LYS A 19 11.02 45.69 -18.51
C LYS A 19 10.25 45.47 -19.82
N ILE A 20 8.98 45.09 -19.74
CA ILE A 20 7.96 45.55 -20.68
C ILE A 20 6.75 46.01 -19.85
N GLN A 21 6.47 47.31 -19.93
CA GLN A 21 5.25 47.97 -19.45
C GLN A 21 4.20 47.89 -20.56
N HIS A 22 2.94 47.63 -20.20
CA HIS A 22 1.81 48.37 -20.74
C HIS A 22 0.68 48.47 -19.70
N ASN A 23 -0.05 49.56 -19.83
CA ASN A 23 -0.66 50.35 -18.79
C ASN A 23 -2.12 49.96 -18.48
N SER A 24 -2.47 50.12 -17.20
CA SER A 24 -3.77 50.45 -16.57
C SER A 24 -5.09 50.39 -17.38
N ASN A 25 -6.11 49.75 -16.80
CA ASN A 25 -7.29 50.49 -16.32
C ASN A 25 -8.08 49.73 -15.24
N SER A 26 -8.54 50.54 -14.29
CA SER A 26 -9.17 50.25 -13.01
C SER A 26 -10.62 49.76 -13.09
N PHE A 27 -11.01 48.83 -12.22
CA PHE A 27 -12.28 48.90 -11.50
C PHE A 27 -12.14 48.24 -10.11
N LYS A 28 -12.34 49.06 -9.06
CA LYS A 28 -12.45 48.64 -7.67
C LYS A 28 -13.83 48.03 -7.45
N GLN A 29 -13.91 46.77 -7.02
CA GLN A 29 -15.00 46.28 -6.18
C GLN A 29 -14.42 45.35 -5.12
N LYS A 30 -14.41 45.84 -3.87
CA LYS A 30 -14.24 45.03 -2.68
C LYS A 30 -15.54 44.24 -2.51
N ALA A 31 -15.48 42.93 -2.70
CA ALA A 31 -16.45 41.99 -2.16
C ALA A 31 -15.68 41.07 -1.23
N ASP A 32 -15.95 41.18 0.07
CA ASP A 32 -15.52 40.20 1.07
C ASP A 32 -16.19 38.86 0.74
N LEU A 33 -15.50 38.00 0.00
CA LEU A 33 -15.82 36.58 -0.02
C LEU A 33 -15.36 35.97 1.30
N GLN A 34 -16.27 35.96 2.27
CA GLN A 34 -16.24 34.93 3.30
C GLN A 34 -16.26 33.58 2.58
N THR A 35 -15.10 32.94 2.46
CA THR A 35 -15.01 31.54 2.05
C THR A 35 -15.54 30.70 3.20
N SER A 36 -16.86 30.57 3.27
CA SER A 36 -17.51 29.49 4.00
C SER A 36 -17.00 28.18 3.40
N THR A 37 -16.20 27.45 4.16
CA THR A 37 -15.82 26.08 3.84
C THR A 37 -17.10 25.28 3.57
N PRO A 38 -17.24 24.61 2.42
CA PRO A 38 -18.36 23.71 2.21
C PRO A 38 -18.36 22.67 3.33
N ASP A 39 -19.57 22.33 3.78
CA ASP A 39 -19.93 21.48 4.91
C ASP A 39 -19.48 20.01 4.68
N VAL A 40 -18.16 19.77 4.71
CA VAL A 40 -17.55 18.44 4.52
C VAL A 40 -17.92 17.48 5.65
N ASP A 41 -18.27 17.98 6.82
CA ASP A 41 -18.64 17.18 7.99
C ASP A 41 -19.94 16.39 7.79
N LYS A 42 -20.84 16.81 6.88
CA LYS A 42 -22.13 16.12 6.66
C LYS A 42 -22.05 14.85 5.81
N SER A 43 -20.96 14.60 5.08
CA SER A 43 -20.84 13.43 4.19
C SER A 43 -19.86 12.35 4.67
N ILE A 44 -19.14 12.60 5.77
CA ILE A 44 -18.18 11.65 6.33
C ILE A 44 -18.95 10.67 7.22
N SER A 45 -18.66 9.36 7.08
CA SER A 45 -19.38 8.31 7.81
C SER A 45 -19.34 8.54 9.33
N ASN A 46 -20.47 8.24 9.99
CA ASN A 46 -20.64 8.36 11.46
C ASN A 46 -19.65 7.49 12.29
N ASN A 47 -18.80 6.70 11.64
CA ASN A 47 -17.88 5.76 12.30
C ASN A 47 -16.48 6.34 12.54
N LEU A 48 -16.15 7.49 11.98
CA LEU A 48 -14.83 8.11 12.14
C LEU A 48 -14.83 9.19 13.22
N LYS A 49 -13.80 9.17 14.08
CA LYS A 49 -13.61 10.23 15.08
C LYS A 49 -13.08 11.50 14.41
N SER A 50 -13.78 12.62 14.57
CA SER A 50 -13.22 13.95 14.29
C SER A 50 -12.32 14.38 15.47
N PHE A 51 -11.05 14.60 15.18
CA PHE A 51 -10.03 15.06 16.12
C PHE A 51 -9.71 16.53 15.89
N THR A 52 -9.42 17.26 16.97
CA THR A 52 -8.85 18.60 16.83
C THR A 52 -7.36 18.52 16.48
N PHE A 53 -6.83 19.55 15.82
CA PHE A 53 -5.39 19.61 15.55
C PHE A 53 -4.59 19.60 16.85
N ASN A 54 -5.10 20.25 17.91
CA ASN A 54 -4.44 20.29 19.20
C ASN A 54 -4.35 18.91 19.84
N ASP A 55 -5.39 18.08 19.77
CA ASP A 55 -5.36 16.71 20.30
C ASP A 55 -4.25 15.89 19.65
N LEU A 56 -4.20 15.90 18.31
CA LEU A 56 -3.18 15.17 17.57
C LEU A 56 -1.77 15.74 17.77
N LYS A 57 -1.66 17.06 17.96
CA LYS A 57 -0.41 17.70 18.34
C LYS A 57 0.05 17.21 19.71
N VAL A 58 -0.83 17.09 20.70
CA VAL A 58 -0.45 16.55 22.03
C VAL A 58 -0.11 15.06 21.93
N ALA A 59 -0.95 14.26 21.27
CA ALA A 59 -0.77 12.81 21.11
C ALA A 59 0.57 12.44 20.46
N THR A 60 1.04 13.27 19.52
CA THR A 60 2.32 13.08 18.79
C THR A 60 3.51 13.82 19.42
N LYS A 61 3.34 14.42 20.62
CA LYS A 61 4.33 15.27 21.29
C LYS A 61 4.81 16.46 20.46
N LYS A 62 3.90 17.14 19.78
CA LYS A 62 4.12 18.27 18.87
C LYS A 62 4.81 17.87 17.56
N PHE A 63 4.48 16.69 17.02
CA PHE A 63 5.07 16.17 15.77
C PHE A 63 6.61 16.12 15.83
N ARG A 64 7.14 15.65 16.96
CA ARG A 64 8.59 15.51 17.17
C ARG A 64 9.21 14.53 16.17
N LYS A 65 10.46 14.78 15.78
CA LYS A 65 11.19 13.94 14.81
C LYS A 65 11.41 12.53 15.34
N GLU A 66 11.58 12.36 16.66
CA GLU A 66 11.70 11.05 17.31
C GLU A 66 10.45 10.17 17.12
N ASN A 67 9.28 10.77 16.89
CA ASN A 67 8.03 10.07 16.63
C ASN A 67 7.76 9.91 15.12
N LEU A 68 8.62 10.42 14.23
CA LEU A 68 8.45 10.26 12.79
C LEU A 68 8.73 8.81 12.41
N ILE A 69 7.70 8.11 11.91
CA ILE A 69 7.78 6.71 11.51
C ILE A 69 7.77 6.52 10.00
N GLY A 70 7.44 7.55 9.23
CA GLY A 70 7.51 7.51 7.77
C GLY A 70 7.41 8.88 7.14
N GLU A 71 8.07 9.05 6.00
CA GLU A 71 7.96 10.23 5.14
C GLU A 71 7.64 9.76 3.71
N GLY A 72 6.55 10.27 3.16
CA GLY A 72 6.10 9.98 1.80
C GLY A 72 5.91 11.26 0.98
N VAL A 73 5.58 11.06 -0.30
CA VAL A 73 5.22 12.16 -1.21
C VAL A 73 4.05 12.96 -0.65
N PHE A 74 3.13 12.29 0.05
CA PHE A 74 1.88 12.88 0.52
C PHE A 74 1.96 13.51 1.91
N GLY A 75 3.02 13.25 2.68
CA GLY A 75 3.06 13.70 4.06
C GLY A 75 4.08 13.01 4.94
N PHE A 76 3.92 13.27 6.23
CA PHE A 76 4.73 12.71 7.30
C PHE A 76 3.82 11.89 8.22
N VAL A 77 4.26 10.70 8.61
CA VAL A 77 3.53 9.82 9.52
C VAL A 77 4.23 9.83 10.86
N TYR A 78 3.49 10.15 11.92
CA TYR A 78 4.00 10.22 13.29
C TYR A 78 3.33 9.17 14.17
N LYS A 79 4.10 8.57 15.09
CA LYS A 79 3.58 7.77 16.18
C LYS A 79 2.91 8.66 17.21
N GLY A 80 1.72 8.27 17.66
CA GLY A 80 0.96 8.95 18.70
C GLY A 80 0.32 7.97 19.69
N TRP A 81 -0.22 8.52 20.78
CA TRP A 81 -0.92 7.76 21.81
C TRP A 81 -2.25 8.43 22.12
N ILE A 82 -3.32 7.64 22.13
CA ILE A 82 -4.67 8.08 22.47
C ILE A 82 -5.31 7.08 23.44
N ASP A 83 -6.25 7.55 24.24
CA ASP A 83 -7.09 6.69 25.06
C ASP A 83 -8.07 5.89 24.18
N GLU A 84 -8.27 4.61 24.48
CA GLU A 84 -9.06 3.70 23.64
C GLU A 84 -10.54 4.08 23.57
N ASN A 85 -11.10 4.58 24.67
CA ASN A 85 -12.53 4.82 24.81
C ASN A 85 -12.89 6.28 24.51
N THR A 86 -12.09 7.20 25.03
CA THR A 86 -12.35 8.65 24.94
C THR A 86 -11.68 9.28 23.71
N TYR A 87 -10.72 8.59 23.08
CA TYR A 87 -9.88 9.12 22.01
C TYR A 87 -9.07 10.38 22.42
N ALA A 88 -9.00 10.67 23.72
CA ALA A 88 -8.21 11.79 24.24
C ALA A 88 -6.71 11.51 24.10
N PRO A 89 -5.85 12.54 23.95
CA PRO A 89 -4.41 12.34 23.90
C PRO A 89 -3.87 11.65 25.17
N ALA A 90 -3.11 10.58 24.99
CA ALA A 90 -2.49 9.82 26.09
C ALA A 90 -0.98 10.04 26.16
N LYS A 91 -0.37 9.67 27.29
CA LYS A 91 1.09 9.69 27.43
C LYS A 91 1.70 8.47 26.70
N PRO A 92 2.94 8.55 26.22
CA PRO A 92 3.60 7.38 25.65
C PRO A 92 3.67 6.22 26.64
N GLY A 93 3.35 5.03 26.15
CA GLY A 93 3.25 3.84 26.99
C GLY A 93 1.94 3.71 27.77
N THR A 94 1.04 4.70 27.62
CA THR A 94 -0.34 4.63 28.14
C THR A 94 -1.31 4.76 26.96
N GLY A 95 -2.41 4.00 26.98
CA GLY A 95 -3.39 3.99 25.90
C GLY A 95 -2.93 3.25 24.64
N VAL A 96 -3.66 3.45 23.56
CA VAL A 96 -3.48 2.81 22.26
C VAL A 96 -2.52 3.62 21.39
N ILE A 97 -1.62 2.91 20.72
CA ILE A 97 -0.68 3.50 19.78
C ILE A 97 -1.38 3.73 18.44
N VAL A 98 -1.20 4.91 17.86
CA VAL A 98 -1.76 5.29 16.56
C VAL A 98 -0.71 5.84 15.61
N ALA A 99 -1.00 5.75 14.32
CA ALA A 99 -0.23 6.39 13.26
C ALA A 99 -0.98 7.64 12.76
N VAL A 100 -0.37 8.82 12.92
CA VAL A 100 -0.94 10.11 12.52
C VAL A 100 -0.25 10.60 11.25
N LYS A 101 -0.92 10.47 10.11
CA LYS A 101 -0.46 10.96 8.80
C LYS A 101 -0.86 12.43 8.67
N LYS A 102 0.14 13.32 8.66
CA LYS A 102 -0.02 14.75 8.40
C LYS A 102 0.29 15.05 6.94
N LEU A 103 -0.71 15.49 6.19
CA LEU A 103 -0.58 15.78 4.76
C LEU A 103 0.12 17.12 4.52
N LYS A 104 0.89 17.21 3.42
CA LYS A 104 1.57 18.44 3.02
C LYS A 104 0.53 19.47 2.51
N PRO A 105 0.55 20.74 2.96
CA PRO A 105 -0.46 21.74 2.58
C PRO A 105 -0.45 22.15 1.10
N GLU A 106 0.65 21.91 0.39
CA GLU A 106 0.94 22.53 -0.92
C GLU A 106 0.52 21.70 -2.14
N SER A 107 -0.14 20.56 -1.97
CA SER A 107 -0.64 19.79 -3.10
C SER A 107 -2.17 19.90 -3.19
N PHE A 108 -2.67 20.47 -4.29
CA PHE A 108 -4.09 20.35 -4.69
C PHE A 108 -4.55 18.87 -4.69
N GLN A 109 -3.60 17.96 -4.85
CA GLN A 109 -3.76 16.50 -4.76
C GLN A 109 -4.00 16.01 -3.33
N GLY A 110 -3.41 16.63 -2.30
CA GLY A 110 -3.51 16.19 -0.91
C GLY A 110 -4.92 16.28 -0.33
N HIS A 111 -5.70 17.30 -0.69
CA HIS A 111 -7.10 17.39 -0.26
C HIS A 111 -7.99 16.32 -0.94
N LYS A 112 -7.79 16.08 -2.25
CA LYS A 112 -8.51 15.00 -2.97
C LYS A 112 -8.19 13.63 -2.39
N GLN A 113 -6.92 13.37 -2.08
CA GLN A 113 -6.49 12.13 -1.43
C GLN A 113 -7.07 11.98 -0.03
N TRP A 114 -7.03 13.05 0.77
CA TRP A 114 -7.65 13.05 2.09
C TRP A 114 -9.14 12.70 2.00
N LEU A 115 -9.88 13.33 1.08
CA LEU A 115 -11.30 13.06 0.90
C LEU A 115 -11.56 11.63 0.43
N ALA A 116 -10.76 11.12 -0.52
CA ALA A 116 -10.85 9.75 -0.98
C ALA A 116 -10.59 8.76 0.17
N GLU A 117 -9.50 8.93 0.91
CA GLU A 117 -9.14 8.05 2.03
C GLU A 117 -10.21 8.06 3.13
N VAL A 118 -10.72 9.24 3.52
CA VAL A 118 -11.81 9.36 4.50
C VAL A 118 -13.10 8.71 3.99
N ASN A 119 -13.43 8.87 2.71
CA ASN A 119 -14.62 8.28 2.12
C ASN A 119 -14.54 6.75 2.03
N TYR A 120 -13.41 6.20 1.60
CA TYR A 120 -13.21 4.76 1.47
C TYR A 120 -13.03 4.08 2.83
N LEU A 121 -12.03 4.49 3.61
CA LEU A 121 -11.73 3.85 4.89
C LEU A 121 -12.75 4.20 5.98
N GLY A 122 -13.46 5.32 5.85
CA GLY A 122 -14.56 5.62 6.76
C GLY A 122 -15.76 4.70 6.58
N ARG A 123 -15.97 4.16 5.38
CA ARG A 123 -17.13 3.32 5.06
C ARG A 123 -16.85 1.84 5.25
N PHE A 124 -15.62 1.39 5.02
CA PHE A 124 -15.30 -0.03 4.95
C PHE A 124 -14.36 -0.47 6.06
N HIS A 125 -14.71 -1.58 6.71
CA HIS A 125 -13.88 -2.25 7.71
C HIS A 125 -13.63 -3.68 7.23
N HIS A 126 -12.36 -4.07 7.19
CA HIS A 126 -11.96 -5.42 6.80
C HIS A 126 -10.62 -5.76 7.46
N GLN A 127 -10.40 -7.03 7.83
CA GLN A 127 -9.22 -7.42 8.61
C GLN A 127 -7.90 -7.11 7.87
N ASN A 128 -7.92 -7.11 6.54
CA ASN A 128 -6.75 -6.87 5.69
C ASN A 128 -6.69 -5.46 5.09
N LEU A 129 -7.45 -4.50 5.64
CA LEU A 129 -7.30 -3.07 5.33
C LEU A 129 -6.95 -2.34 6.62
N VAL A 130 -6.01 -1.39 6.56
CA VAL A 130 -5.63 -0.61 7.74
C VAL A 130 -6.82 0.24 8.18
N LYS A 131 -7.20 0.11 9.45
CA LYS A 131 -8.30 0.82 10.05
C LYS A 131 -7.99 2.30 10.19
N LEU A 132 -8.80 3.14 9.54
CA LEU A 132 -8.85 4.57 9.81
C LEU A 132 -9.70 4.77 11.08
N ILE A 133 -9.07 5.29 12.13
CA ILE A 133 -9.71 5.61 13.40
C ILE A 133 -10.44 6.95 13.30
N GLY A 134 -9.85 7.90 12.59
CA GLY A 134 -10.44 9.22 12.44
C GLY A 134 -9.60 10.18 11.62
N TYR A 135 -10.01 11.44 11.63
CA TYR A 135 -9.43 12.49 10.82
C TYR A 135 -9.37 13.81 11.58
N CYS A 136 -8.58 14.75 11.05
CA CYS A 136 -8.61 16.15 11.46
C CYS A 136 -8.70 17.03 10.22
N SER A 137 -9.67 17.94 10.21
CA SER A 137 -9.85 18.98 9.21
C SER A 137 -9.94 20.34 9.91
N ASP A 138 -8.78 20.94 10.20
CA ASP A 138 -8.67 22.22 10.91
C ASP A 138 -7.91 23.25 10.05
N GLY A 139 -8.66 24.19 9.46
CA GLY A 139 -8.13 25.18 8.53
C GLY A 139 -7.47 24.51 7.32
N LYS A 140 -6.15 24.70 7.16
CA LYS A 140 -5.32 24.04 6.11
C LYS A 140 -4.75 22.68 6.54
N ASN A 141 -4.90 22.31 7.81
CA ASN A 141 -4.39 21.05 8.31
C ASN A 141 -5.34 19.92 7.91
N ARG A 142 -4.78 18.90 7.25
CA ARG A 142 -5.45 17.64 6.95
C ARG A 142 -4.62 16.52 7.54
N LEU A 143 -5.19 15.81 8.51
CA LEU A 143 -4.55 14.67 9.15
C LEU A 143 -5.49 13.47 9.14
N LEU A 144 -4.88 12.29 9.14
CA LEU A 144 -5.55 10.99 9.20
C LEU A 144 -4.93 10.19 10.34
N VAL A 145 -5.76 9.50 11.11
CA VAL A 145 -5.36 8.72 12.28
C VAL A 145 -5.69 7.27 12.01
N TYR A 146 -4.69 6.41 11.98
CA TYR A 146 -4.83 4.97 11.73
C TYR A 146 -4.41 4.16 12.94
N GLU A 147 -4.82 2.90 12.98
CA GLU A 147 -4.16 1.91 13.81
C GLU A 147 -2.66 1.86 13.53
N PHE A 148 -1.85 1.63 14.56
CA PHE A 148 -0.41 1.51 14.42
C PHE A 148 -0.03 0.08 14.02
N MET A 149 0.80 -0.05 12.99
CA MET A 149 1.27 -1.35 12.47
C MET A 149 2.72 -1.57 12.95
N GLU A 150 2.91 -2.43 13.95
CA GLU A 150 4.14 -2.51 14.75
C GLU A 150 5.37 -2.91 13.95
N LYS A 151 5.19 -3.74 12.92
CA LYS A 151 6.28 -4.21 12.07
C LYS A 151 6.53 -3.30 10.87
N GLY A 152 5.73 -2.26 10.66
CA GLY A 152 5.88 -1.36 9.53
C GLY A 152 5.56 -2.03 8.18
N SER A 153 6.22 -1.59 7.10
CA SER A 153 5.93 -2.06 5.75
C SER A 153 6.62 -3.38 5.40
N LEU A 154 5.99 -4.19 4.54
CA LEU A 154 6.57 -5.41 3.97
C LEU A 154 7.92 -5.15 3.28
N GLU A 155 8.05 -3.99 2.63
CA GLU A 155 9.30 -3.54 1.99
C GLU A 155 10.52 -3.61 2.94
N ASN A 156 10.35 -3.22 4.21
CA ASN A 156 11.41 -3.24 5.21
C ASN A 156 11.85 -4.68 5.54
N HIS A 157 10.90 -5.61 5.56
CA HIS A 157 11.17 -7.02 5.88
C HIS A 157 11.75 -7.79 4.70
N LEU A 158 11.33 -7.44 3.49
CA LEU A 158 11.71 -8.16 2.29
C LEU A 158 13.10 -7.74 1.77
N PHE A 159 13.40 -6.44 1.84
CA PHE A 159 14.61 -5.85 1.24
C PHE A 159 15.57 -5.20 2.24
N GLY A 160 15.09 -4.83 3.42
CA GLY A 160 15.90 -4.12 4.43
C GLY A 160 16.39 -5.01 5.58
N SER A 161 15.82 -6.20 5.75
CA SER A 161 16.12 -7.08 6.88
C SER A 161 17.30 -8.01 6.58
N VAL A 162 18.17 -8.20 7.59
CA VAL A 162 19.24 -9.20 7.57
C VAL A 162 18.66 -10.62 7.63
N GLN A 163 17.55 -10.80 8.36
CA GLN A 163 16.84 -12.08 8.41
C GLN A 163 15.61 -12.06 7.48
N PRO A 164 15.50 -13.01 6.54
CA PRO A 164 14.33 -13.09 5.68
C PRO A 164 13.11 -13.52 6.49
N ILE A 165 11.94 -12.97 6.16
CA ILE A 165 10.67 -13.55 6.59
C ILE A 165 10.51 -14.95 5.99
N SER A 166 9.98 -15.87 6.80
CA SER A 166 9.84 -17.29 6.42
C SER A 166 8.88 -17.49 5.25
N TRP A 167 9.01 -18.64 4.56
CA TRP A 167 8.10 -19.00 3.46
C TRP A 167 6.63 -18.94 3.88
N VAL A 168 6.30 -19.56 5.02
CA VAL A 168 4.93 -19.58 5.57
C VAL A 168 4.42 -18.16 5.82
N THR A 169 5.27 -17.28 6.36
CA THR A 169 4.90 -15.87 6.60
C THR A 169 4.64 -15.16 5.27
N ARG A 170 5.48 -15.36 4.24
CA ARG A 170 5.27 -14.77 2.91
C ARG A 170 3.95 -15.22 2.28
N MET A 171 3.61 -16.50 2.40
CA MET A 171 2.33 -17.03 1.88
C MET A 171 1.13 -16.49 2.66
N ASN A 172 1.22 -16.36 3.98
CA ASN A 172 0.16 -15.73 4.79
C ASN A 172 -0.05 -14.26 4.39
N ILE A 173 1.04 -13.51 4.19
CA ILE A 173 0.98 -12.12 3.71
C ILE A 173 0.33 -12.06 2.32
N ALA A 174 0.67 -12.98 1.40
CA ALA A 174 0.05 -13.05 0.08
C ALA A 174 -1.47 -13.30 0.18
N ILE A 175 -1.90 -14.22 1.04
CA ILE A 175 -3.33 -14.52 1.29
C ILE A 175 -4.04 -13.28 1.83
N ASP A 176 -3.48 -12.64 2.84
CA ASP A 176 -4.04 -11.45 3.47
C ASP A 176 -4.20 -10.29 2.47
N VAL A 177 -3.18 -10.04 1.66
CA VAL A 177 -3.22 -9.03 0.60
C VAL A 177 -4.30 -9.37 -0.43
N ALA A 178 -4.35 -10.63 -0.89
CA ALA A 178 -5.35 -11.08 -1.85
C ALA A 178 -6.78 -10.93 -1.30
N LYS A 179 -7.01 -11.25 -0.02
CA LYS A 179 -8.30 -11.04 0.67
C LYS A 179 -8.69 -9.56 0.72
N GLY A 180 -7.75 -8.69 1.06
CA GLY A 180 -7.96 -7.24 1.06
C GLY A 180 -8.40 -6.71 -0.31
N VAL A 181 -7.70 -7.11 -1.37
CA VAL A 181 -8.05 -6.69 -2.74
C VAL A 181 -9.36 -7.33 -3.22
N ALA A 182 -9.57 -8.62 -2.93
CA ALA A 182 -10.81 -9.31 -3.27
C ALA A 182 -12.03 -8.63 -2.64
N PHE A 183 -11.93 -8.25 -1.36
CA PHE A 183 -12.95 -7.48 -0.68
C PHE A 183 -13.29 -6.18 -1.41
N LEU A 184 -12.29 -5.36 -1.78
CA LEU A 184 -12.51 -4.12 -2.54
C LEU A 184 -13.24 -4.37 -3.86
N HIS A 185 -12.94 -5.48 -4.54
CA HIS A 185 -13.58 -5.87 -5.80
C HIS A 185 -15.03 -6.33 -5.65
N THR A 186 -15.48 -6.66 -4.43
CA THR A 186 -16.88 -7.02 -4.10
C THR A 186 -17.78 -5.83 -3.79
N LEU A 187 -17.18 -4.65 -3.51
CA LEU A 187 -17.92 -3.45 -3.14
C LEU A 187 -18.81 -2.92 -4.29
N HIS A 188 -19.82 -2.13 -3.93
CA HIS A 188 -20.72 -1.45 -4.87
C HIS A 188 -20.76 0.05 -4.56
N PRO A 189 -20.30 0.93 -5.49
CA PRO A 189 -19.63 0.60 -6.74
C PRO A 189 -18.31 -0.15 -6.52
N LYS A 190 -17.88 -0.94 -7.51
CA LYS A 190 -16.66 -1.75 -7.41
C LYS A 190 -15.44 -0.86 -7.26
N VAL A 191 -14.59 -1.16 -6.30
CA VAL A 191 -13.42 -0.33 -5.99
C VAL A 191 -12.16 -0.99 -6.56
N THR A 192 -11.31 -0.21 -7.21
CA THR A 192 -9.99 -0.64 -7.67
C THR A 192 -8.91 0.08 -6.86
N TYR A 193 -7.95 -0.68 -6.35
CA TYR A 193 -6.96 -0.16 -5.40
C TYR A 193 -5.84 0.62 -6.08
N GLY A 194 -5.21 0.03 -7.10
CA GLY A 194 -4.33 0.71 -8.04
C GLY A 194 -2.90 1.02 -7.62
N ASP A 195 -2.54 0.91 -6.34
CA ASP A 195 -1.18 1.18 -5.85
C ASP A 195 -0.66 0.07 -4.92
N LEU A 196 -0.80 -1.18 -5.37
CA LEU A 196 -0.31 -2.35 -4.63
C LEU A 196 1.20 -2.48 -4.80
N LYS A 197 1.93 -2.27 -3.70
CA LYS A 197 3.39 -2.39 -3.62
C LYS A 197 3.80 -2.75 -2.20
N ALA A 198 4.99 -3.33 -2.05
CA ALA A 198 5.51 -3.74 -0.74
C ALA A 198 5.55 -2.61 0.31
N SER A 199 5.68 -1.34 -0.08
CA SER A 199 5.69 -0.21 0.85
C SER A 199 4.29 0.14 1.40
N ASN A 200 3.23 -0.25 0.69
CA ASN A 200 1.83 0.03 1.07
C ASN A 200 1.17 -1.16 1.79
N ILE A 201 1.88 -2.27 1.94
CA ILE A 201 1.45 -3.44 2.71
C ILE A 201 2.09 -3.31 4.10
N LEU A 202 1.28 -3.08 5.12
CA LEU A 202 1.74 -2.95 6.50
C LEU A 202 1.48 -4.23 7.29
N LEU A 203 2.36 -4.48 8.27
CA LEU A 203 2.37 -5.71 9.07
C LEU A 203 2.16 -5.38 10.55
N ASN A 204 1.25 -6.11 11.20
CA ASN A 204 1.03 -5.99 12.64
C ASN A 204 2.04 -6.84 13.44
N SER A 205 1.89 -6.91 14.76
CA SER A 205 2.70 -7.74 15.68
C SER A 205 2.83 -9.21 15.29
N ASP A 206 1.83 -9.76 14.59
CA ASP A 206 1.73 -11.18 14.24
C ASP A 206 2.09 -11.46 12.77
N PHE A 207 2.59 -10.46 12.05
CA PHE A 207 2.84 -10.50 10.60
C PHE A 207 1.57 -10.65 9.72
N ASN A 208 0.38 -10.37 10.27
CA ASN A 208 -0.82 -10.24 9.45
C ASN A 208 -0.74 -8.97 8.60
N ALA A 209 -1.07 -9.08 7.33
CA ALA A 209 -0.92 -8.00 6.37
C ALA A 209 -2.20 -7.18 6.19
N LYS A 210 -2.02 -5.86 6.09
CA LYS A 210 -3.10 -4.90 5.81
C LYS A 210 -2.68 -3.90 4.73
N LEU A 211 -3.59 -3.62 3.81
CA LEU A 211 -3.42 -2.60 2.78
C LEU A 211 -3.55 -1.20 3.38
N SER A 212 -2.70 -0.27 2.95
CA SER A 212 -2.64 1.11 3.43
C SER A 212 -2.47 2.10 2.27
N ASP A 213 -2.73 3.39 2.49
CA ASP A 213 -2.57 4.44 1.46
C ASP A 213 -3.57 4.34 0.28
N PHE A 214 -4.86 4.56 0.59
CA PHE A 214 -5.97 4.50 -0.37
C PHE A 214 -6.13 5.77 -1.21
N GLY A 215 -5.13 6.65 -1.21
CA GLY A 215 -5.16 7.92 -1.94
C GLY A 215 -5.28 7.79 -3.46
N PHE A 216 -5.07 6.58 -4.00
CA PHE A 216 -5.19 6.27 -5.43
C PHE A 216 -6.40 5.40 -5.78
N THR A 217 -7.17 5.00 -4.77
CA THR A 217 -8.33 4.13 -4.94
C THR A 217 -9.44 4.83 -5.73
N ARG A 218 -10.10 4.09 -6.63
CA ARG A 218 -11.15 4.63 -7.52
C ARG A 218 -12.34 3.71 -7.63
N ASP A 219 -13.52 4.31 -7.79
CA ASP A 219 -14.75 3.61 -8.16
C ASP A 219 -14.68 3.25 -9.65
N SER A 220 -15.08 2.02 -9.97
CA SER A 220 -15.10 1.50 -11.35
C SER A 220 -16.14 2.19 -12.25
N GLY A 221 -16.92 3.15 -11.71
CA GLY A 221 -18.00 3.87 -12.38
C GLY A 221 -17.65 5.29 -12.86
N ASP A 222 -16.57 5.90 -12.35
CA ASP A 222 -16.14 7.24 -12.78
C ASP A 222 -15.40 7.15 -14.12
N SER A 223 -16.21 7.07 -15.18
CA SER A 223 -15.80 7.01 -16.58
C SER A 223 -15.46 8.39 -17.18
N THR A 224 -15.47 9.45 -16.38
CA THR A 224 -15.14 10.81 -16.80
C THR A 224 -13.89 11.29 -16.08
N HIS A 225 -12.72 10.95 -16.62
CA HIS A 225 -11.49 11.74 -16.69
C HIS A 225 -10.33 10.78 -17.04
N ALA A 226 -10.21 10.47 -18.32
CA ALA A 226 -8.92 10.17 -18.89
C ALA A 226 -8.01 11.41 -18.76
N ALA A 227 -6.70 11.18 -18.62
CA ALA A 227 -5.62 12.17 -18.66
C ALA A 227 -5.49 13.12 -17.45
N GLY A 228 -5.10 12.56 -16.31
CA GLY A 228 -4.24 13.26 -15.34
C GLY A 228 -3.07 12.35 -15.04
N GLY A 229 -1.93 12.60 -15.70
CA GLY A 229 -0.75 11.72 -15.74
C GLY A 229 -0.47 11.03 -14.42
N HIS A 230 -0.44 9.70 -14.45
CA HIS A 230 0.04 8.88 -13.35
C HIS A 230 1.57 9.00 -13.29
N ASN A 231 2.07 10.15 -12.87
CA ASN A 231 3.50 10.37 -12.61
C ASN A 231 3.97 9.66 -11.31
N GLY A 232 3.19 8.72 -10.78
CA GLY A 232 3.39 8.10 -9.46
C GLY A 232 3.39 6.57 -9.44
N LEU A 233 2.72 5.89 -10.39
CA LEU A 233 2.86 4.44 -10.54
C LEU A 233 4.17 4.18 -11.26
N ARG A 234 5.15 3.57 -10.58
CA ARG A 234 6.40 3.20 -11.24
C ARG A 234 6.06 2.23 -12.37
N HIS A 235 6.56 2.52 -13.57
CA HIS A 235 6.33 1.80 -14.84
C HIS A 235 6.37 0.26 -14.72
N SER A 236 7.09 -0.25 -13.74
CA SER A 236 7.33 -1.67 -13.49
C SER A 236 6.19 -2.44 -12.81
N TYR A 237 5.19 -1.77 -12.23
CA TYR A 237 4.00 -2.42 -11.65
C TYR A 237 2.78 -2.31 -12.58
N VAL A 238 2.94 -1.64 -13.73
CA VAL A 238 1.81 -1.21 -14.53
C VAL A 238 1.34 -2.34 -15.44
N ALA A 239 0.07 -2.71 -15.31
CA ALA A 239 -0.55 -3.69 -16.19
C ALA A 239 -0.52 -3.18 -17.66
N PRO A 240 -0.22 -4.05 -18.64
CA PRO A 240 -0.04 -3.63 -20.04
C PRO A 240 -1.29 -2.97 -20.62
N GLU A 241 -2.49 -3.40 -20.22
CA GLU A 241 -3.74 -2.78 -20.63
C GLU A 241 -3.93 -1.36 -20.07
N TYR A 242 -3.37 -1.06 -18.91
CA TYR A 242 -3.41 0.28 -18.35
C TYR A 242 -2.44 1.21 -19.09
N LEU A 243 -1.26 0.74 -19.48
CA LEU A 243 -0.35 1.51 -20.35
C LEU A 243 -1.04 1.85 -21.67
N ALA A 244 -1.83 0.91 -22.21
CA ALA A 244 -2.56 1.11 -23.46
C ALA A 244 -3.80 2.01 -23.34
N THR A 245 -4.56 1.91 -22.23
CA THR A 245 -5.89 2.54 -22.12
C THR A 245 -5.99 3.68 -21.11
N GLY A 246 -5.01 3.80 -20.20
CA GLY A 246 -5.04 4.70 -19.06
C GLY A 246 -6.14 4.38 -18.02
N ARG A 247 -6.84 3.25 -18.17
CA ARG A 247 -7.98 2.86 -17.32
C ARG A 247 -7.54 1.83 -16.29
N LEU A 248 -7.72 2.19 -15.02
CA LEU A 248 -7.50 1.26 -13.92
C LEU A 248 -8.69 0.31 -13.80
N THR A 249 -8.44 -0.99 -13.79
CA THR A 249 -9.48 -2.01 -13.69
C THR A 249 -9.17 -3.03 -12.60
N ARG A 250 -10.19 -3.78 -12.16
CA ARG A 250 -10.00 -4.93 -11.27
C ARG A 250 -8.95 -5.93 -11.78
N ARG A 251 -8.80 -6.06 -13.10
CA ARG A 251 -7.79 -6.95 -13.68
C ARG A 251 -6.38 -6.38 -13.55
N SER A 252 -6.25 -5.06 -13.58
CA SER A 252 -4.98 -4.37 -13.32
C SER A 252 -4.52 -4.60 -11.88
N ASP A 253 -5.43 -4.60 -10.90
CA ASP A 253 -5.10 -5.00 -9.51
C ASP A 253 -4.59 -6.45 -9.41
N VAL A 254 -5.16 -7.38 -10.19
CA VAL A 254 -4.69 -8.78 -10.26
C VAL A 254 -3.28 -8.86 -10.84
N TYR A 255 -2.99 -8.09 -11.88
CA TYR A 255 -1.64 -8.01 -12.43
C TYR A 255 -0.63 -7.46 -11.42
N ILE A 256 -0.96 -6.35 -10.74
CA ILE A 256 -0.09 -5.74 -9.72
C ILE A 256 0.12 -6.72 -8.54
N PHE A 257 -0.91 -7.49 -8.18
CA PHE A 257 -0.78 -8.56 -7.20
C PHE A 257 0.19 -9.64 -7.66
N GLY A 258 0.12 -10.10 -8.91
CA GLY A 258 1.06 -11.07 -9.46
C GLY A 258 2.51 -10.59 -9.39
N ALA A 259 2.74 -9.30 -9.65
CA ALA A 259 4.05 -8.66 -9.50
C ALA A 259 4.49 -8.64 -8.02
N THR A 260 3.59 -8.26 -7.11
CA THR A 260 3.86 -8.28 -5.66
C THR A 260 4.14 -9.70 -5.13
N LEU A 261 3.45 -10.71 -5.66
CA LEU A 261 3.71 -12.11 -5.35
C LEU A 261 5.11 -12.53 -5.84
N LEU A 262 5.56 -12.06 -7.00
CA LEU A 262 6.94 -12.25 -7.43
C LEU A 262 7.95 -11.60 -6.49
N GLU A 263 7.68 -10.41 -5.96
CA GLU A 263 8.56 -9.80 -4.94
C GLU A 263 8.65 -10.72 -3.71
N LEU A 264 7.51 -11.23 -3.23
CA LEU A 264 7.47 -12.18 -2.12
C LEU A 264 8.25 -13.45 -2.41
N LEU A 265 8.13 -14.04 -3.61
CA LEU A 265 8.82 -15.28 -3.96
C LEU A 265 10.33 -15.08 -4.12
N THR A 266 10.74 -14.01 -4.79
CA THR A 266 12.14 -13.75 -5.19
C THR A 266 12.94 -13.02 -4.12
N GLY A 267 12.27 -12.28 -3.22
CA GLY A 267 12.92 -11.35 -2.31
C GLY A 267 13.59 -10.17 -3.02
N ARG A 268 13.30 -9.94 -4.31
CA ARG A 268 13.88 -8.85 -5.13
C ARG A 268 12.87 -7.73 -5.35
N ARG A 269 13.38 -6.50 -5.43
CA ARG A 269 12.58 -5.33 -5.76
C ARG A 269 12.23 -5.36 -7.23
N ILE A 270 10.99 -5.03 -7.57
CA ILE A 270 10.57 -4.90 -8.98
C ILE A 270 11.36 -3.82 -9.74
N VAL A 271 11.85 -2.79 -9.03
CA VAL A 271 12.77 -1.79 -9.60
C VAL A 271 14.09 -1.91 -8.87
N GLU A 272 15.09 -2.47 -9.54
CA GLU A 272 16.47 -2.39 -9.05
C GLU A 272 16.95 -0.93 -9.12
N ASP A 273 17.71 -0.54 -8.09
CA ASP A 273 18.38 0.77 -8.06
C ASP A 273 19.32 0.84 -9.28
N GLU A 274 19.22 1.91 -10.08
CA GLU A 274 19.96 2.17 -11.34
C GLU A 274 21.50 2.02 -11.20
N ARG A 275 22.00 1.86 -9.97
CA ARG A 275 23.40 1.75 -9.56
C ARG A 275 24.05 0.40 -9.85
N ARG A 276 23.31 -0.65 -10.19
CA ARG A 276 23.89 -1.98 -10.51
C ARG A 276 24.10 -2.25 -11.99
N GLY A 277 23.74 -1.29 -12.85
CA GLY A 277 24.08 -1.25 -14.27
C GLY A 277 23.99 -2.60 -14.97
N PHE A 278 22.79 -3.14 -15.22
CA PHE A 278 22.45 -4.00 -16.36
C PHE A 278 20.91 -4.20 -16.42
N SER A 279 20.41 -4.17 -17.66
CA SER A 279 19.04 -4.39 -18.21
C SER A 279 17.95 -3.32 -17.97
N GLU A 280 17.29 -2.92 -19.08
CA GLU A 280 15.97 -2.24 -19.10
C GLU A 280 14.82 -3.20 -18.71
N GLU A 281 15.16 -4.44 -18.32
CA GLU A 281 14.22 -5.54 -18.14
C GLU A 281 13.61 -5.49 -16.74
N THR A 282 12.28 -5.47 -16.65
CA THR A 282 11.60 -5.47 -15.35
C THR A 282 11.72 -6.85 -14.68
N LEU A 283 11.54 -6.93 -13.35
CA LEU A 283 11.50 -8.23 -12.64
C LEU A 283 10.50 -9.20 -13.27
N VAL A 284 9.38 -8.68 -13.77
CA VAL A 284 8.34 -9.46 -14.45
C VAL A 284 8.86 -10.04 -15.76
N ASP A 285 9.58 -9.25 -16.55
CA ASP A 285 10.12 -9.69 -17.84
C ASP A 285 11.21 -10.75 -17.67
N TRP A 286 12.10 -10.56 -16.68
CA TRP A 286 13.10 -11.55 -16.29
C TRP A 286 12.48 -12.86 -15.77
N ALA A 287 11.42 -12.76 -14.94
CA ALA A 287 10.82 -13.93 -14.30
C ALA A 287 9.93 -14.75 -15.24
N LYS A 288 9.19 -14.12 -16.17
CA LYS A 288 8.25 -14.81 -17.08
C LYS A 288 8.80 -16.06 -17.79
N PRO A 289 9.99 -16.04 -18.44
CA PRO A 289 10.53 -17.24 -19.07
C PRO A 289 10.85 -18.34 -18.07
N LEU A 290 11.27 -17.98 -16.85
CA LEU A 290 11.60 -18.91 -15.77
C LEU A 290 10.36 -19.52 -15.11
N LEU A 291 9.30 -18.73 -14.99
CA LEU A 291 7.99 -19.16 -14.49
C LEU A 291 7.30 -20.16 -15.45
N SER A 292 7.56 -20.03 -16.75
CA SER A 292 7.00 -20.90 -17.78
C SER A 292 7.63 -22.29 -17.79
N ASP A 293 8.84 -22.43 -17.25
CA ASP A 293 9.54 -23.69 -17.12
C ASP A 293 9.55 -24.17 -15.65
N SER A 294 8.72 -25.16 -15.36
CA SER A 294 8.58 -25.74 -14.02
C SER A 294 9.89 -26.28 -13.42
N ALA A 295 10.88 -26.63 -14.25
CA ALA A 295 12.19 -27.09 -13.78
C ALA A 295 13.05 -25.93 -13.23
N ARG A 296 12.82 -24.71 -13.75
CA ARG A 296 13.60 -23.52 -13.46
C ARG A 296 12.99 -22.60 -12.40
N VAL A 297 11.75 -22.88 -11.99
CA VAL A 297 11.06 -22.13 -10.92
C VAL A 297 11.90 -21.99 -9.65
N LEU A 298 12.70 -23.00 -9.30
CA LEU A 298 13.53 -22.92 -8.10
C LEU A 298 14.66 -21.88 -8.21
N GLU A 299 15.08 -21.51 -9.42
CA GLU A 299 16.10 -20.48 -9.67
C GLU A 299 15.61 -19.06 -9.28
N ILE A 300 14.30 -18.83 -9.27
CA ILE A 300 13.73 -17.52 -8.95
C ILE A 300 13.43 -17.34 -7.46
N ILE A 301 13.29 -18.43 -6.71
CA ILE A 301 12.93 -18.35 -5.29
C ILE A 301 14.10 -17.75 -4.51
N ASP A 302 13.77 -16.92 -3.52
CA ASP A 302 14.74 -16.28 -2.65
C ASP A 302 15.64 -17.33 -1.98
N SER A 303 16.93 -17.34 -2.34
CA SER A 303 17.90 -18.31 -1.86
C SER A 303 18.07 -18.28 -0.33
N ARG A 304 17.70 -17.17 0.32
CA ARG A 304 17.74 -17.03 1.78
C ARG A 304 16.67 -17.88 2.49
N LEU A 305 15.68 -18.40 1.76
CA LEU A 305 14.65 -19.26 2.33
C LEU A 305 15.14 -20.68 2.61
N GLY A 306 16.23 -21.14 1.95
CA GLY A 306 16.74 -22.51 2.12
C GLY A 306 15.64 -23.56 1.93
N ASP A 307 15.52 -24.50 2.87
CA ASP A 307 14.59 -25.64 2.78
C ASP A 307 13.19 -25.37 3.39
N GLN A 308 12.78 -24.11 3.52
CA GLN A 308 11.50 -23.75 4.16
C GLN A 308 10.26 -24.05 3.31
N TYR A 309 10.44 -24.53 2.08
CA TYR A 309 9.39 -24.79 1.10
C TYR A 309 9.68 -26.08 0.32
N SER A 310 8.62 -26.73 -0.14
CA SER A 310 8.73 -27.87 -1.06
C SER A 310 8.78 -27.40 -2.51
N LYS A 311 9.36 -28.23 -3.39
CA LYS A 311 9.37 -27.97 -4.83
C LYS A 311 7.96 -27.76 -5.39
N LYS A 312 6.99 -28.55 -4.93
CA LYS A 312 5.59 -28.44 -5.34
C LYS A 312 4.99 -27.09 -4.95
N GLU A 313 5.25 -26.63 -3.72
CA GLU A 313 4.74 -25.33 -3.25
C GLU A 313 5.29 -24.15 -4.06
N ALA A 314 6.60 -24.15 -4.30
CA ALA A 314 7.24 -23.12 -5.13
C ALA A 314 6.68 -23.11 -6.55
N GLN A 315 6.48 -24.29 -7.15
CA GLN A 315 5.89 -24.44 -8.48
C GLN A 315 4.45 -23.92 -8.53
N THR A 316 3.61 -24.30 -7.57
CA THR A 316 2.21 -23.85 -7.52
C THR A 316 2.11 -22.34 -7.31
N ALA A 317 2.86 -21.78 -6.36
CA ALA A 317 2.87 -20.33 -6.12
C ALA A 317 3.38 -19.54 -7.33
N SER A 318 4.40 -20.05 -8.02
CA SER A 318 4.96 -19.44 -9.23
C SER A 318 3.99 -19.51 -10.41
N ALA A 319 3.30 -20.64 -10.58
CA ALA A 319 2.25 -20.78 -11.59
C ALA A 319 1.10 -19.80 -11.35
N LEU A 320 0.71 -19.59 -10.08
CA LEU A 320 -0.30 -18.59 -9.74
C LEU A 320 0.17 -17.15 -10.04
N ALA A 321 1.43 -16.81 -9.73
CA ALA A 321 2.02 -15.53 -10.10
C ALA A 321 1.98 -15.32 -11.62
N LEU A 322 2.34 -16.34 -12.40
CA LEU A 322 2.29 -16.29 -13.88
C LEU A 322 0.87 -16.09 -14.40
N GLN A 323 -0.13 -16.77 -13.82
CA GLN A 323 -1.54 -16.60 -14.18
C GLN A 323 -2.04 -15.18 -13.90
N CYS A 324 -1.60 -14.57 -12.80
CA CYS A 324 -1.93 -13.18 -12.46
C CYS A 324 -1.27 -12.17 -13.42
N LEU A 325 -0.05 -12.47 -13.88
CA LEU A 325 0.75 -11.62 -14.78
C LEU A 325 0.38 -11.77 -16.27
N ASN A 326 -0.78 -12.36 -16.58
CA ASN A 326 -1.22 -12.58 -17.95
C ASN A 326 -1.43 -11.25 -18.69
N ALA A 327 -0.82 -11.11 -19.86
CA ALA A 327 -0.93 -9.90 -20.69
C ALA A 327 -2.36 -9.66 -21.20
N ASN A 328 -3.19 -10.71 -21.31
CA ASN A 328 -4.60 -10.57 -21.62
C ASN A 328 -5.42 -10.55 -20.32
N PRO A 329 -5.99 -9.40 -19.93
CA PRO A 329 -6.73 -9.26 -18.68
C PRO A 329 -7.92 -10.21 -18.58
N LYS A 330 -8.48 -10.69 -19.70
CA LYS A 330 -9.64 -11.59 -19.72
C LYS A 330 -9.30 -13.02 -19.31
N ASN A 331 -8.05 -13.44 -19.55
CA ASN A 331 -7.58 -14.80 -19.30
C ASN A 331 -6.97 -14.97 -17.90
N GLY A 332 -6.72 -13.88 -17.19
CA GLY A 332 -6.30 -13.92 -15.79
C GLY A 332 -7.43 -14.33 -14.84
N PRO A 333 -7.10 -14.84 -13.65
CA PRO A 333 -8.09 -15.19 -12.62
C PRO A 333 -8.76 -13.95 -12.03
N LEU A 334 -9.86 -14.14 -11.30
CA LEU A 334 -10.38 -13.12 -10.40
C LEU A 334 -9.64 -13.18 -9.07
N MET A 335 -9.61 -12.07 -8.32
CA MET A 335 -8.90 -12.06 -7.04
C MET A 335 -9.49 -13.06 -6.02
N VAL A 336 -10.78 -13.38 -6.11
CA VAL A 336 -11.41 -14.44 -5.30
C VAL A 336 -10.83 -15.83 -5.61
N ASP A 337 -10.54 -16.12 -6.88
CA ASP A 337 -9.93 -17.39 -7.30
C ASP A 337 -8.48 -17.47 -6.83
N VAL A 338 -7.77 -16.33 -6.85
CA VAL A 338 -6.40 -16.21 -6.32
C VAL A 338 -6.36 -16.50 -4.82
N VAL A 339 -7.32 -15.98 -4.05
CA VAL A 339 -7.44 -16.29 -2.61
C VAL A 339 -7.63 -17.79 -2.40
N ALA A 340 -8.58 -18.41 -3.11
CA ALA A 340 -8.85 -19.83 -2.98
C ALA A 340 -7.61 -20.70 -3.31
N ALA A 341 -6.87 -20.33 -4.37
CA ALA A 341 -5.64 -21.03 -4.75
C ALA A 341 -4.54 -20.94 -3.68
N LEU A 342 -4.35 -19.76 -3.07
CA LEU A 342 -3.36 -19.58 -2.00
C LEU A 342 -3.76 -20.29 -0.69
N GLU A 343 -5.05 -20.31 -0.36
CA GLU A 343 -5.54 -21.04 0.83
C GLU A 343 -5.42 -22.56 0.65
N ALA A 344 -5.66 -23.07 -0.56
CA ALA A 344 -5.43 -24.47 -0.89
C ALA A 344 -3.93 -24.82 -0.77
N LEU A 345 -3.04 -23.97 -1.29
CA LEU A 345 -1.59 -24.12 -1.17
C LEU A 345 -1.17 -24.23 0.31
N LYS A 346 -1.70 -23.36 1.16
CA LYS A 346 -1.41 -23.37 2.60
C LYS A 346 -1.93 -24.64 3.28
N SER A 347 -3.14 -25.08 2.97
CA SER A 347 -3.74 -26.28 3.57
C SER A 347 -2.96 -27.56 3.22
N GLU A 348 -2.44 -27.66 1.99
CA GLU A 348 -1.55 -28.76 1.59
C GLU A 348 -0.20 -28.74 2.35
N CYS A 349 0.34 -27.55 2.63
CA CYS A 349 1.55 -27.38 3.45
C CYS A 349 1.35 -27.89 4.88
N ASP A 350 0.22 -27.53 5.50
CA ASP A 350 -0.07 -27.91 6.88
C ASP A 350 -0.32 -29.42 7.01
N ALA A 351 -1.00 -30.03 6.02
CA ALA A 351 -1.24 -31.47 5.99
C ALA A 351 0.03 -32.31 5.81
N THR A 352 1.04 -31.81 5.10
CA THR A 352 2.31 -32.52 4.90
C THR A 352 3.27 -32.41 6.10
N LYS A 353 3.11 -31.37 6.93
CA LYS A 353 3.90 -31.18 8.17
C LYS A 353 3.34 -31.90 9.39
N HIS A 354 2.05 -32.25 9.38
CA HIS A 354 1.39 -33.04 10.43
C HIS A 354 0.72 -34.28 9.84
N PRO A 355 1.47 -35.36 9.53
CA PRO A 355 0.83 -36.62 9.18
C PRO A 355 0.06 -37.13 10.40
N SER A 356 -1.27 -37.12 10.32
CA SER A 356 -2.13 -37.72 11.32
C SER A 356 -1.70 -39.17 11.58
N HIS A 357 -1.16 -39.45 12.77
CA HIS A 357 -0.94 -40.81 13.25
C HIS A 357 -2.28 -41.51 13.42
N SER A 358 -2.80 -42.09 12.34
CA SER A 358 -3.85 -43.10 12.43
C SER A 358 -3.18 -44.40 12.84
N ILE A 359 -3.14 -44.65 14.16
CA ILE A 359 -2.84 -45.97 14.70
C ILE A 359 -3.94 -46.90 14.20
N LYS A 360 -3.66 -47.70 13.18
CA LYS A 360 -4.45 -48.91 12.91
C LYS A 360 -4.11 -49.90 14.02
N SER A 361 -5.00 -49.99 15.01
CA SER A 361 -5.06 -51.13 15.92
C SER A 361 -5.24 -52.39 15.08
N PHE A 362 -4.18 -53.20 15.02
CA PHE A 362 -4.30 -54.60 14.62
C PHE A 362 -5.11 -55.31 15.71
N GLU A 363 -6.38 -55.59 15.45
CA GLU A 363 -7.09 -56.66 16.13
C GLU A 363 -6.51 -57.99 15.63
N ASN A 364 -5.58 -58.53 16.40
CA ASN A 364 -5.34 -59.97 16.42
C ASN A 364 -6.24 -60.54 17.52
N SER A 365 -7.19 -61.39 17.15
CA SER A 365 -7.85 -62.32 18.07
C SER A 365 -8.33 -63.55 17.30
N ASN A 366 -7.58 -64.63 17.55
CA ASN A 366 -7.89 -66.07 17.51
C ASN A 366 -8.56 -66.70 16.28
#